data_AF-A0AAV1BZS5-F1
#
_entry.id   AF-A0AAV1BZS5-F1
#
_cell.length_a   1.000
_cell.length_b   1.000
_cell.length_c   1.000
_cell.angle_alpha   90.00
_cell.angle_beta   90.00
_cell.angle_gamma   90.00
#
_symmetry.space_group_name_H-M   'P 1'
#
loop_
_entity.id
_entity.type
_entity.pdbx_description
1 polymer ?
#
loop_
_entity_poly.entity_id
_entity_poly.type
_entity_poly.pdbx_seq_one_letter_code
_entity_poly.pdbx_strand_id
1 'polypeptide(L)'
;MMVEVSFNILMATLVLVTFMSLAWKILNDIWFRPKKLEKFMRSQGFKGNPYRLLYGDMKDMAVVTQEAHSKPIKLDDYVMPYIVPFIHQTVQKHGERCFIWFGPYPYMIITEPEMIKDILFKHNVFRRPALSPLERLFVTGLFIQEGDEWAKRRRIINPAFTVEKLKNMVPLMQLCCREVVEKWDKLIQGKESGEVDVWPDFTDLTADVISRTAFGSSFEEGRRIFELQKELFLLTHECMQTIYIKGSRFLPTKRNRRMKEIYRESSTIIRDLIRSREEKMKDNVKSEDLLGILLESNLNEIKENDNKKGSGLSTEDVIEECKLFYFAGQETTSNLLVWTMIMLGIHQDWQEKAREEVFQVFGNNEPELEGLHRLKMLTMIFNEVLRIFPPAMNIGRSTHGETKFLGKGMRLSDMDVNVKKIKSWIVLYPVYINSKKTIAEGRRICVTKACENPTCAEINDCCNHLKLPCAIEIDKAYPRDFMQRGRVRVLLKKEDGSLYNPAISTRKQLMLHVAELVPRHPGRTKKQEAASSSASGPSKPGKGGKKKR
;
A
#
# COMPACT_ATOMS: atom_id res chain seq x y z
N MET A 1 -25.87 -21.23 -52.46
CA MET A 1 -27.09 -21.39 -51.65
C MET A 1 -26.90 -22.29 -50.42
N MET A 2 -26.71 -23.63 -50.52
CA MET A 2 -26.59 -24.48 -49.30
C MET A 2 -25.40 -24.16 -48.39
N VAL A 3 -24.23 -23.83 -48.97
CA VAL A 3 -23.02 -23.46 -48.19
C VAL A 3 -23.22 -22.13 -47.46
N GLU A 4 -23.93 -21.21 -48.08
CA GLU A 4 -24.21 -19.87 -47.56
C GLU A 4 -25.25 -19.91 -46.43
N VAL A 5 -26.28 -20.74 -46.59
CA VAL A 5 -27.27 -21.03 -45.53
C VAL A 5 -26.59 -21.71 -44.34
N SER A 6 -25.71 -22.69 -44.58
CA SER A 6 -24.96 -23.38 -43.51
C SER A 6 -24.00 -22.45 -42.78
N PHE A 7 -23.32 -21.55 -43.49
CA PHE A 7 -22.45 -20.54 -42.90
C PHE A 7 -23.23 -19.54 -42.03
N ASN A 8 -24.38 -19.05 -42.52
CA ASN A 8 -25.24 -18.14 -41.76
C ASN A 8 -25.81 -18.78 -40.49
N ILE A 9 -26.19 -20.06 -40.54
CA ILE A 9 -26.64 -20.82 -39.36
C ILE A 9 -25.49 -20.99 -38.35
N LEU A 10 -24.28 -21.28 -38.83
CA LEU A 10 -23.09 -21.38 -37.96
C LEU A 10 -22.76 -20.04 -37.27
N MET A 11 -22.86 -18.93 -38.01
CA MET A 11 -22.64 -17.59 -37.45
C MET A 11 -23.74 -17.21 -36.44
N ALA A 12 -25.01 -17.50 -36.75
CA ALA A 12 -26.13 -17.23 -35.84
C ALA A 12 -26.03 -18.05 -34.54
N THR A 13 -25.64 -19.33 -34.64
CA THR A 13 -25.42 -20.18 -33.46
C THR A 13 -24.23 -19.71 -32.64
N LEU A 14 -23.12 -19.28 -33.25
CA LEU A 14 -21.98 -18.69 -32.52
C LEU A 14 -22.39 -17.40 -31.80
N VAL A 15 -23.16 -16.53 -32.44
CA VAL A 15 -23.69 -15.29 -31.83
C VAL A 15 -24.63 -15.63 -30.66
N LEU A 16 -25.50 -16.62 -30.81
CA LEU A 16 -26.40 -17.03 -29.73
C LEU A 16 -25.64 -17.63 -28.54
N VAL A 17 -24.66 -18.50 -28.79
CA VAL A 17 -23.83 -19.10 -27.72
C VAL A 17 -23.02 -18.02 -26.99
N THR A 18 -22.43 -17.07 -27.73
CA THR A 18 -21.71 -15.95 -27.11
C THR A 18 -22.64 -15.06 -26.30
N PHE A 19 -23.83 -14.73 -26.81
CA PHE A 19 -24.84 -13.96 -26.06
C PHE A 19 -25.30 -14.69 -24.79
N MET A 20 -25.65 -15.98 -24.89
CA MET A 20 -26.08 -16.80 -23.74
C MET A 20 -24.97 -16.94 -22.70
N SER A 21 -23.72 -17.13 -23.13
CA SER A 21 -22.57 -17.19 -22.22
C SER A 21 -22.33 -15.85 -21.50
N LEU A 22 -22.52 -14.72 -22.21
CA LEU A 22 -22.41 -13.38 -21.62
C LEU A 22 -23.55 -13.11 -20.63
N ALA A 23 -24.78 -13.46 -21.00
CA ALA A 23 -25.95 -13.34 -20.13
C ALA A 23 -25.80 -14.17 -18.87
N TRP A 24 -25.33 -15.43 -18.99
CA TRP A 24 -25.03 -16.29 -17.85
C TRP A 24 -23.93 -15.70 -16.97
N LYS A 25 -22.85 -15.18 -17.56
CA LYS A 25 -21.76 -14.53 -16.82
C LYS A 25 -22.25 -13.31 -16.05
N ILE A 26 -23.09 -12.48 -16.67
CA ILE A 26 -23.70 -11.30 -16.05
C ILE A 26 -24.61 -11.72 -14.88
N LEU A 27 -25.49 -12.70 -15.10
CA LEU A 27 -26.38 -13.21 -14.06
C LEU A 27 -25.60 -13.82 -12.89
N ASN A 28 -24.53 -14.57 -13.18
CA ASN A 28 -23.65 -15.12 -12.16
C ASN A 28 -22.91 -14.03 -11.38
N ASP A 29 -22.33 -13.04 -12.05
CA ASP A 29 -21.58 -11.94 -11.42
C ASP A 29 -22.49 -11.03 -10.57
N ILE A 30 -23.73 -10.80 -11.00
CA ILE A 30 -24.64 -9.82 -10.38
C ILE A 30 -25.60 -10.47 -9.37
N TRP A 31 -25.93 -11.75 -9.47
CA TRP A 31 -26.90 -12.39 -8.57
C TRP A 31 -26.34 -13.59 -7.81
N PHE A 32 -25.92 -14.64 -8.52
CA PHE A 32 -25.55 -15.89 -7.86
C PHE A 32 -24.28 -15.77 -7.00
N ARG A 33 -23.24 -15.09 -7.51
CA ARG A 33 -21.99 -14.88 -6.77
C ARG A 33 -22.20 -14.01 -5.52
N PRO A 34 -22.88 -12.85 -5.56
CA PRO A 34 -23.22 -12.10 -4.36
C PRO A 34 -23.97 -12.93 -3.32
N LYS A 35 -25.01 -13.70 -3.72
CA LYS A 35 -25.75 -14.56 -2.78
C LYS A 35 -24.89 -15.68 -2.18
N LYS A 36 -23.98 -16.28 -2.96
CA LYS A 36 -23.02 -17.27 -2.46
C LYS A 36 -22.06 -16.65 -1.44
N LEU A 37 -21.52 -15.46 -1.73
CA LEU A 37 -20.63 -14.73 -0.84
C LEU A 37 -21.36 -14.28 0.43
N GLU A 38 -22.61 -13.84 0.33
CA GLU A 38 -23.45 -13.50 1.47
C GLU A 38 -23.57 -14.70 2.44
N LYS A 39 -23.92 -15.87 1.91
CA LYS A 39 -24.03 -17.10 2.70
C LYS A 39 -22.68 -17.49 3.34
N PHE A 40 -21.58 -17.33 2.60
CA PHE A 40 -20.23 -17.61 3.09
C PHE A 40 -19.84 -16.66 4.24
N MET A 41 -20.00 -15.35 4.09
CA MET A 41 -19.66 -14.39 5.15
C MET A 41 -20.50 -14.62 6.41
N ARG A 42 -21.80 -14.92 6.25
CA ARG A 42 -22.68 -15.28 7.37
C ARG A 42 -22.22 -16.55 8.09
N SER A 43 -21.73 -17.56 7.37
CA SER A 43 -21.20 -18.78 7.99
C SER A 43 -19.88 -18.54 8.75
N GLN A 44 -19.13 -17.50 8.40
CA GLN A 44 -17.94 -17.05 9.13
C GLN A 44 -18.26 -16.12 10.32
N GLY A 45 -19.56 -15.90 10.61
CA GLY A 45 -20.01 -15.09 11.74
C GLY A 45 -20.13 -13.59 11.44
N PHE A 46 -19.99 -13.16 10.18
CA PHE A 46 -20.22 -11.76 9.81
C PHE A 46 -21.71 -11.48 9.58
N LYS A 47 -22.15 -10.30 10.00
CA LYS A 47 -23.53 -9.82 9.86
C LYS A 47 -23.61 -8.60 8.94
N GLY A 48 -24.75 -8.37 8.32
CA GLY A 48 -24.90 -7.27 7.37
C GLY A 48 -26.25 -7.30 6.69
N ASN A 49 -26.55 -6.24 5.95
CA ASN A 49 -27.78 -6.16 5.18
C ASN A 49 -27.79 -7.24 4.08
N PRO A 50 -28.95 -7.81 3.76
CA PRO A 50 -29.07 -8.73 2.62
C PRO A 50 -28.69 -8.06 1.30
N TYR A 51 -28.09 -8.83 0.39
CA TYR A 51 -27.73 -8.29 -0.92
C TYR A 51 -28.97 -7.80 -1.69
N ARG A 52 -28.93 -6.54 -2.15
CA ARG A 52 -29.89 -5.91 -3.08
C ARG A 52 -29.29 -5.83 -4.48
N LEU A 53 -30.06 -6.28 -5.48
CA LEU A 53 -29.63 -6.40 -6.87
C LEU A 53 -28.97 -5.12 -7.38
N LEU A 54 -27.81 -5.28 -8.04
CA LEU A 54 -26.95 -4.24 -8.62
C LEU A 54 -26.32 -3.27 -7.62
N TYR A 55 -27.11 -2.61 -6.77
CA TYR A 55 -26.69 -1.46 -5.96
C TYR A 55 -26.21 -1.82 -4.55
N GLY A 56 -26.60 -2.97 -4.01
CA GLY A 56 -26.25 -3.31 -2.64
C GLY A 56 -26.73 -2.26 -1.64
N ASP A 57 -25.80 -1.66 -0.89
CA ASP A 57 -26.06 -0.63 0.11
C ASP A 57 -25.74 0.80 -0.38
N MET A 58 -25.32 0.97 -1.64
CA MET A 58 -24.81 2.26 -2.15
C MET A 58 -25.82 3.42 -2.07
N LYS A 59 -27.11 3.14 -2.26
CA LYS A 59 -28.14 4.19 -2.15
C LYS A 59 -28.31 4.66 -0.70
N ASP A 60 -28.37 3.73 0.23
CA ASP A 60 -28.48 4.04 1.66
C ASP A 60 -27.22 4.76 2.15
N MET A 61 -26.03 4.33 1.67
CA MET A 61 -24.76 5.03 1.92
C MET A 61 -24.85 6.50 1.51
N ALA A 62 -25.32 6.79 0.29
CA ALA A 62 -25.45 8.17 -0.19
C ALA A 62 -26.40 9.02 0.67
N VAL A 63 -27.57 8.47 1.02
CA VAL A 63 -28.57 9.16 1.86
C VAL A 63 -28.03 9.44 3.25
N VAL A 64 -27.42 8.44 3.90
CA VAL A 64 -26.87 8.55 5.25
C VAL A 64 -25.70 9.54 5.28
N THR A 65 -24.83 9.53 4.27
CA THR A 65 -23.74 10.51 4.15
C THR A 65 -24.28 11.93 3.97
N GLN A 66 -25.27 12.12 3.10
CA GLN A 66 -25.89 13.43 2.90
C GLN A 66 -26.56 13.95 4.19
N GLU A 67 -27.25 13.09 4.93
CA GLU A 67 -27.86 13.47 6.20
C GLU A 67 -26.81 13.85 7.25
N ALA A 68 -25.73 13.08 7.37
CA ALA A 68 -24.64 13.37 8.31
C ALA A 68 -23.97 14.72 8.00
N HIS A 69 -23.65 14.98 6.73
CA HIS A 69 -23.00 16.22 6.29
C HIS A 69 -23.95 17.44 6.28
N SER A 70 -25.26 17.25 6.39
CA SER A 70 -26.22 18.36 6.55
C SER A 70 -26.21 18.97 7.96
N LYS A 71 -25.62 18.25 8.93
CA LYS A 71 -25.52 18.67 10.33
C LYS A 71 -24.10 19.22 10.57
N PRO A 72 -23.91 20.20 11.46
CA PRO A 72 -22.58 20.66 11.82
C PRO A 72 -21.74 19.53 12.42
N ILE A 73 -20.43 19.50 12.10
CA ILE A 73 -19.50 18.58 12.74
C ILE A 73 -19.36 18.94 14.22
N LYS A 74 -19.40 17.93 15.09
CA LYS A 74 -19.06 18.10 16.51
C LYS A 74 -17.56 17.92 16.67
N LEU A 75 -16.92 18.85 17.38
CA LEU A 75 -15.48 18.83 17.67
C LEU A 75 -15.18 18.03 18.95
N ASP A 76 -15.89 16.93 19.16
CA ASP A 76 -15.65 16.00 20.27
C ASP A 76 -14.76 14.83 19.83
N ASP A 77 -14.38 13.95 20.76
CA ASP A 77 -13.48 12.82 20.52
C ASP A 77 -14.05 11.75 19.56
N TYR A 78 -15.28 11.91 19.05
CA TYR A 78 -15.99 10.89 18.30
C TYR A 78 -16.62 11.39 16.99
N VAL A 79 -15.78 11.63 15.99
CA VAL A 79 -16.18 12.12 14.65
C VAL A 79 -16.59 11.05 13.64
N MET A 80 -16.48 9.76 13.99
CA MET A 80 -16.87 8.64 13.13
C MET A 80 -18.31 8.73 12.57
N PRO A 81 -19.34 9.18 13.34
CA PRO A 81 -20.69 9.34 12.83
C PRO A 81 -20.82 10.42 11.76
N TYR A 82 -19.85 11.32 11.62
CA TYR A 82 -19.81 12.34 10.58
C TYR A 82 -18.99 11.85 9.38
N ILE A 83 -17.83 11.27 9.65
CA ILE A 83 -16.80 10.94 8.66
C ILE A 83 -17.14 9.66 7.86
N VAL A 84 -17.62 8.60 8.52
CA VAL A 84 -18.00 7.31 7.89
C VAL A 84 -19.36 6.84 8.40
N PRO A 85 -20.43 7.64 8.21
CA PRO A 85 -21.69 7.50 8.93
C PRO A 85 -22.36 6.14 8.68
N PHE A 86 -22.34 5.66 7.44
CA PHE A 86 -22.96 4.36 7.10
C PHE A 86 -22.20 3.16 7.70
N ILE A 87 -20.86 3.20 7.70
CA ILE A 87 -20.04 2.16 8.33
C ILE A 87 -20.29 2.17 9.84
N HIS A 88 -20.29 3.35 10.44
CA HIS A 88 -20.56 3.52 11.86
C HIS A 88 -21.93 2.95 12.26
N GLN A 89 -23.01 3.31 11.55
CA GLN A 89 -24.35 2.76 11.79
C GLN A 89 -24.40 1.24 11.58
N THR A 90 -23.69 0.72 10.57
CA THR A 90 -23.64 -0.72 10.30
C THR A 90 -22.96 -1.47 11.45
N VAL A 91 -21.84 -0.96 11.96
CA VAL A 91 -21.12 -1.54 13.11
C VAL A 91 -22.00 -1.49 14.36
N GLN A 92 -22.70 -0.39 14.63
CA GLN A 92 -23.64 -0.30 15.76
C GLN A 92 -24.79 -1.32 15.64
N LYS A 93 -25.35 -1.48 14.44
CA LYS A 93 -26.49 -2.37 14.20
C LYS A 93 -26.12 -3.85 14.19
N HIS A 94 -25.00 -4.21 13.58
CA HIS A 94 -24.63 -5.60 13.28
C HIS A 94 -23.45 -6.12 14.13
N GLY A 95 -22.77 -5.25 14.88
CA GLY A 95 -21.57 -5.54 15.65
C GLY A 95 -20.28 -5.39 14.84
N GLU A 96 -19.13 -5.57 15.51
CA GLU A 96 -17.78 -5.39 14.95
C GLU A 96 -17.45 -6.28 13.74
N ARG A 97 -18.08 -7.46 13.66
CA ARG A 97 -17.96 -8.37 12.51
C ARG A 97 -19.11 -8.15 11.55
N CYS A 98 -19.02 -7.08 10.77
CA CYS A 98 -20.04 -6.78 9.79
C CYS A 98 -19.51 -6.66 8.35
N PHE A 99 -20.42 -6.67 7.39
CA PHE A 99 -20.12 -6.37 5.99
C PHE A 99 -21.17 -5.43 5.41
N ILE A 100 -20.75 -4.68 4.39
CA ILE A 100 -21.60 -3.80 3.57
C ILE A 100 -21.46 -4.18 2.10
N TRP A 101 -22.45 -3.82 1.29
CA TRP A 101 -22.43 -4.06 -0.15
C TRP A 101 -22.09 -2.82 -0.95
N PHE A 102 -20.99 -2.88 -1.69
CA PHE A 102 -20.67 -1.91 -2.73
C PHE A 102 -21.01 -2.50 -4.11
N GLY A 103 -22.20 -2.20 -4.59
CA GLY A 103 -22.78 -2.87 -5.75
C GLY A 103 -22.85 -4.39 -5.52
N PRO A 104 -22.40 -5.25 -6.46
CA PRO A 104 -22.36 -6.70 -6.27
C PRO A 104 -21.17 -7.18 -5.41
N TYR A 105 -20.31 -6.27 -4.91
CA TYR A 105 -19.10 -6.63 -4.18
C TYR A 105 -19.29 -6.42 -2.68
N PRO A 106 -19.08 -7.46 -1.85
CA PRO A 106 -19.13 -7.31 -0.41
C PRO A 106 -17.81 -6.75 0.14
N TYR A 107 -17.92 -5.84 1.10
CA TYR A 107 -16.81 -5.28 1.87
C TYR A 107 -16.97 -5.69 3.32
N MET A 108 -16.05 -6.52 3.81
CA MET A 108 -15.99 -6.89 5.22
C MET A 108 -15.34 -5.76 6.01
N ILE A 109 -16.00 -5.34 7.09
CA ILE A 109 -15.48 -4.37 8.03
C ILE A 109 -14.74 -5.14 9.11
N ILE A 110 -13.46 -4.83 9.29
CA ILE A 110 -12.57 -5.50 10.23
C ILE A 110 -12.04 -4.44 11.20
N THR A 111 -12.46 -4.52 12.45
CA THR A 111 -12.03 -3.60 13.53
C THR A 111 -11.13 -4.28 14.56
N GLU A 112 -11.07 -5.61 14.59
CA GLU A 112 -10.26 -6.37 15.56
C GLU A 112 -8.75 -6.25 15.25
N PRO A 113 -7.92 -5.71 16.17
CA PRO A 113 -6.51 -5.43 15.91
C PRO A 113 -5.69 -6.63 15.44
N GLU A 114 -5.92 -7.82 16.00
CA GLU A 114 -5.20 -9.03 15.60
C GLU A 114 -5.53 -9.46 14.17
N MET A 115 -6.78 -9.30 13.73
CA MET A 115 -7.15 -9.57 12.34
C MET A 115 -6.61 -8.51 11.38
N ILE A 116 -6.64 -7.23 11.77
CA ILE A 116 -6.03 -6.15 10.99
C ILE A 116 -4.54 -6.45 10.79
N LYS A 117 -3.83 -6.78 11.87
CA LYS A 117 -2.43 -7.19 11.84
C LYS A 117 -2.23 -8.36 10.88
N ASP A 118 -2.96 -9.46 11.05
CA ASP A 118 -2.85 -10.63 10.18
C ASP A 118 -3.05 -10.31 8.70
N ILE A 119 -4.05 -9.50 8.38
CA ILE A 119 -4.37 -9.07 7.02
C ILE A 119 -3.23 -8.22 6.44
N LEU A 120 -2.73 -7.25 7.19
CA LEU A 120 -1.67 -6.34 6.74
C LEU A 120 -0.30 -7.04 6.61
N PHE A 121 0.00 -8.02 7.47
CA PHE A 121 1.24 -8.78 7.41
C PHE A 121 1.24 -9.84 6.29
N LYS A 122 0.08 -10.43 5.97
CA LYS A 122 -0.07 -11.45 4.90
C LYS A 122 -0.31 -10.82 3.53
N HIS A 123 0.54 -9.86 3.12
CA HIS A 123 0.40 -9.08 1.88
C HIS A 123 0.35 -9.91 0.59
N ASN A 124 0.93 -11.12 0.59
CA ASN A 124 0.84 -12.03 -0.57
C ASN A 124 -0.56 -12.62 -0.78
N VAL A 125 -1.33 -12.75 0.30
CA VAL A 125 -2.71 -13.27 0.33
C VAL A 125 -3.71 -12.12 0.20
N PHE A 126 -3.54 -11.11 1.04
CA PHE A 126 -4.39 -9.92 1.08
C PHE A 126 -3.70 -8.78 0.34
N ARG A 127 -4.11 -8.58 -0.91
CA ARG A 127 -3.57 -7.57 -1.81
C ARG A 127 -4.43 -6.32 -1.82
N ARG A 128 -3.89 -5.20 -2.28
CA ARG A 128 -4.68 -3.98 -2.53
C ARG A 128 -5.85 -4.28 -3.47
N PRO A 129 -7.03 -3.66 -3.25
CA PRO A 129 -8.16 -3.82 -4.15
C PRO A 129 -7.81 -3.37 -5.57
N ALA A 130 -8.35 -4.08 -6.56
CA ALA A 130 -8.19 -3.69 -7.95
C ALA A 130 -8.98 -2.41 -8.23
N LEU A 131 -8.29 -1.35 -8.64
CA LEU A 131 -8.92 -0.10 -9.07
C LEU A 131 -9.53 -0.24 -10.47
N SER A 132 -10.67 0.42 -10.68
CA SER A 132 -11.28 0.57 -11.99
C SER A 132 -10.36 1.38 -12.93
N PRO A 133 -10.47 1.21 -14.27
CA PRO A 133 -9.62 1.94 -15.20
C PRO A 133 -9.72 3.47 -15.12
N LEU A 134 -10.83 4.02 -14.60
CA LEU A 134 -10.97 5.47 -14.40
C LEU A 134 -10.31 5.91 -13.09
N GLU A 135 -10.43 5.12 -12.01
CA GLU A 135 -9.73 5.37 -10.75
C GLU A 135 -8.21 5.34 -10.93
N ARG A 136 -7.71 4.48 -11.82
CA ARG A 136 -6.27 4.43 -12.17
C ARG A 136 -5.74 5.70 -12.83
N LEU A 137 -6.59 6.61 -13.32
CA LEU A 137 -6.10 7.87 -13.88
C LEU A 137 -5.59 8.81 -12.78
N PHE A 138 -6.18 8.73 -11.59
CA PHE A 138 -5.86 9.62 -10.49
C PHE A 138 -4.44 9.41 -9.97
N VAL A 139 -4.22 8.33 -9.23
CA VAL A 139 -2.92 8.01 -8.65
C VAL A 139 -2.63 6.53 -8.82
N THR A 140 -1.47 6.24 -9.42
CA THR A 140 -0.93 4.88 -9.50
C THR A 140 0.36 4.78 -8.70
N GLY A 141 1.51 4.90 -9.34
CA GLY A 141 2.83 4.84 -8.72
C GLY A 141 2.96 3.71 -7.68
N LEU A 142 3.71 3.97 -6.63
CA LEU A 142 3.88 3.06 -5.50
C LEU A 142 2.56 2.73 -4.77
N PHE A 143 1.50 3.52 -4.94
CA PHE A 143 0.20 3.35 -4.25
C PHE A 143 -0.59 2.13 -4.75
N ILE A 144 -0.37 1.65 -5.97
CA ILE A 144 -1.10 0.47 -6.49
C ILE A 144 -0.23 -0.76 -6.73
N GLN A 145 1.09 -0.62 -6.77
CA GLN A 145 1.97 -1.76 -7.05
C GLN A 145 2.03 -2.75 -5.91
N GLU A 146 2.32 -4.00 -6.25
CA GLU A 146 2.44 -5.14 -5.34
C GLU A 146 3.66 -6.00 -5.70
N GLY A 147 4.12 -6.82 -4.76
CA GLY A 147 5.18 -7.81 -4.99
C GLY A 147 6.52 -7.21 -5.45
N ASP A 148 7.17 -7.86 -6.42
CA ASP A 148 8.50 -7.49 -6.90
C ASP A 148 8.53 -6.09 -7.52
N GLU A 149 7.45 -5.66 -8.20
CA GLU A 149 7.35 -4.33 -8.79
C GLU A 149 7.28 -3.24 -7.72
N TRP A 150 6.53 -3.49 -6.64
CA TRP A 150 6.50 -2.60 -5.47
C TRP A 150 7.88 -2.53 -4.80
N ALA A 151 8.53 -3.68 -4.60
CA ALA A 151 9.84 -3.74 -3.95
C ALA A 151 10.89 -2.97 -4.75
N LYS A 152 10.90 -3.13 -6.08
CA LYS A 152 11.77 -2.39 -7.01
C LYS A 152 11.55 -0.88 -6.90
N ARG A 153 10.31 -0.40 -7.04
CA ARG A 153 9.99 1.03 -6.92
C ARG A 153 10.39 1.59 -5.57
N ARG A 154 10.06 0.89 -4.48
CA ARG A 154 10.40 1.31 -3.13
C ARG A 154 11.91 1.44 -2.94
N ARG A 155 12.69 0.50 -3.48
CA ARG A 155 14.16 0.55 -3.44
C ARG A 155 14.71 1.79 -4.14
N ILE A 156 14.18 2.13 -5.32
CA ILE A 156 14.61 3.29 -6.13
C ILE A 156 14.19 4.62 -5.47
N ILE A 157 13.03 4.67 -4.81
CA ILE A 157 12.49 5.90 -4.20
C ILE A 157 13.08 6.18 -2.81
N ASN A 158 13.33 5.15 -2.00
CA ASN A 158 13.75 5.28 -0.59
C ASN A 158 14.96 6.21 -0.34
N PRO A 159 16.01 6.26 -1.18
CA PRO A 159 17.16 7.15 -0.95
C PRO A 159 16.78 8.62 -0.74
N ALA A 160 15.71 9.06 -1.39
CA ALA A 160 15.21 10.43 -1.33
C ALA A 160 14.54 10.79 0.01
N PHE A 161 14.24 9.79 0.85
CA PHE A 161 13.61 9.95 2.17
C PHE A 161 14.54 9.53 3.33
N THR A 162 15.85 9.58 3.11
CA THR A 162 16.84 9.35 4.19
C THR A 162 16.95 10.58 5.10
N VAL A 163 17.36 10.37 6.36
CA VAL A 163 17.49 11.47 7.34
C VAL A 163 18.40 12.59 6.85
N GLU A 164 19.51 12.24 6.18
CA GLU A 164 20.43 13.22 5.60
C GLU A 164 19.75 14.08 4.54
N LYS A 165 18.98 13.47 3.63
CA LYS A 165 18.26 14.21 2.59
C LYS A 165 17.12 15.05 3.16
N LEU A 166 16.42 14.55 4.18
CA LEU A 166 15.41 15.32 4.90
C LEU A 166 16.02 16.53 5.62
N LYS A 167 17.23 16.41 6.18
CA LYS A 167 17.95 17.54 6.80
C LYS A 167 18.14 18.70 5.83
N ASN A 168 18.46 18.40 4.57
CA ASN A 168 18.66 19.42 3.53
C ASN A 168 17.34 20.12 3.12
N MET A 169 16.18 19.51 3.39
CA MET A 169 14.87 20.09 3.07
C MET A 169 14.36 21.05 4.16
N VAL A 170 14.85 20.94 5.40
CA VAL A 170 14.36 21.74 6.55
C VAL A 170 14.43 23.25 6.30
N PRO A 171 15.51 23.83 5.74
CA PRO A 171 15.56 25.27 5.48
C PRO A 171 14.47 25.76 4.52
N LEU A 172 14.11 24.96 3.51
CA LEU A 172 13.03 25.29 2.59
C LEU A 172 11.67 25.22 3.29
N MET A 173 11.46 24.25 4.18
CA MET A 173 10.24 24.16 4.98
C MET A 173 10.10 25.36 5.93
N GLN A 174 11.19 25.77 6.59
CA GLN A 174 11.22 26.97 7.44
C GLN A 174 10.83 28.21 6.64
N LEU A 175 11.41 28.39 5.45
CA LEU A 175 11.10 29.51 4.56
C LEU A 175 9.61 29.57 4.21
N CYS A 176 9.02 28.46 3.78
CA CYS A 176 7.59 28.40 3.47
C CYS A 176 6.72 28.74 4.71
N CYS A 177 7.06 28.21 5.88
CA CYS A 177 6.35 28.52 7.12
C CYS A 177 6.45 30.02 7.48
N ARG A 178 7.63 30.63 7.31
CA ARG A 178 7.86 32.05 7.58
C ARG A 178 7.00 32.94 6.69
N GLU A 179 6.90 32.63 5.41
CA GLU A 179 6.06 33.38 4.46
C GLU A 179 4.59 33.40 4.89
N VAL A 180 4.07 32.30 5.45
CA VAL A 180 2.70 32.23 6.00
C VAL A 180 2.56 33.07 7.28
N VAL A 181 3.52 32.96 8.20
CA VAL A 181 3.51 33.75 9.44
C VAL A 181 3.58 35.25 9.13
N GLU A 182 4.47 35.67 8.23
CA GLU A 182 4.57 37.07 7.79
C GLU A 182 3.28 37.57 7.12
N LYS A 183 2.58 36.70 6.37
CA LYS A 183 1.27 37.01 5.81
C LYS A 183 0.26 37.29 6.93
N TRP A 184 0.24 36.46 7.98
CA TRP A 184 -0.66 36.65 9.13
C TRP A 184 -0.30 37.89 9.94
N ASP A 185 0.99 38.16 10.16
CA ASP A 185 1.46 39.37 10.87
C ASP A 185 1.01 40.65 10.16
N LYS A 186 1.07 40.68 8.82
CA LYS A 186 0.58 41.81 8.01
C LYS A 186 -0.94 42.00 8.14
N LEU A 187 -1.71 40.94 8.30
CA LEU A 187 -3.17 41.02 8.45
C LEU A 187 -3.60 41.65 9.78
N ILE A 188 -2.81 41.41 10.85
CA ILE A 188 -3.05 41.94 12.19
C ILE A 188 -2.27 43.23 12.49
N GLN A 189 -1.46 43.72 11.54
CA GLN A 189 -0.67 44.93 11.73
C GLN A 189 -1.56 46.13 12.11
N GLY A 190 -1.32 46.70 13.30
CA GLY A 190 -2.12 47.81 13.84
C GLY A 190 -3.45 47.39 14.49
N LYS A 191 -3.68 46.09 14.72
CA LYS A 191 -4.85 45.52 15.40
C LYS A 191 -4.42 44.65 16.58
N GLU A 192 -5.28 44.53 17.59
CA GLU A 192 -5.04 43.65 18.75
C GLU A 192 -5.27 42.17 18.40
N SER A 193 -6.22 41.89 17.51
CA SER A 193 -6.57 40.54 17.04
C SER A 193 -7.08 40.55 15.61
N GLY A 194 -7.08 39.39 14.96
CA GLY A 194 -7.66 39.18 13.64
C GLY A 194 -8.20 37.77 13.46
N GLU A 195 -9.13 37.61 12.52
CA GLU A 195 -9.67 36.32 12.10
C GLU A 195 -8.98 35.86 10.82
N VAL A 196 -8.59 34.59 10.78
CA VAL A 196 -7.91 33.98 9.63
C VAL A 196 -8.55 32.62 9.36
N ASP A 197 -8.95 32.39 8.12
CA ASP A 197 -9.23 31.04 7.63
C ASP A 197 -7.90 30.36 7.28
N VAL A 198 -7.48 29.41 8.12
CA VAL A 198 -6.20 28.72 7.98
C VAL A 198 -6.20 27.65 6.88
N TRP A 199 -7.36 27.23 6.36
CA TRP A 199 -7.42 26.12 5.41
C TRP A 199 -6.79 26.44 4.05
N PRO A 200 -7.09 27.57 3.39
CA PRO A 200 -6.38 27.98 2.18
C PRO A 200 -4.87 28.11 2.42
N ASP A 201 -4.48 28.71 3.54
CA ASP A 201 -3.08 28.98 3.85
C ASP A 201 -2.26 27.71 4.07
N PHE A 202 -2.81 26.69 4.74
CA PHE A 202 -2.14 25.40 4.86
C PHE A 202 -2.18 24.57 3.59
N THR A 203 -3.21 24.75 2.75
CA THR A 203 -3.25 24.12 1.43
C THR A 203 -2.12 24.67 0.54
N ASP A 204 -1.90 25.98 0.57
CA ASP A 204 -0.83 26.64 -0.17
C ASP A 204 0.55 26.35 0.45
N LEU A 205 0.68 26.39 1.78
CA LEU A 205 1.91 26.07 2.51
C LEU A 205 2.45 24.69 2.14
N THR A 206 1.59 23.67 2.23
CA THR A 206 2.01 22.28 1.99
C THR A 206 2.28 22.00 0.52
N ALA A 207 1.58 22.70 -0.37
CA ALA A 207 1.85 22.68 -1.80
C ALA A 207 3.20 23.32 -2.14
N ASP A 208 3.54 24.44 -1.50
CA ASP A 208 4.81 25.10 -1.68
C ASP A 208 5.97 24.27 -1.09
N VAL A 209 5.79 23.71 0.11
CA VAL A 209 6.76 22.80 0.72
C VAL A 209 7.08 21.63 -0.22
N ILE A 210 6.08 20.90 -0.73
CA ILE A 210 6.36 19.77 -1.62
C ILE A 210 6.95 20.25 -2.95
N SER A 211 6.55 21.41 -3.48
CA SER A 211 7.10 21.96 -4.73
C SER A 211 8.59 22.28 -4.58
N ARG A 212 8.98 23.01 -3.52
CA ARG A 212 10.37 23.41 -3.28
C ARG A 212 11.25 22.21 -2.91
N THR A 213 10.78 21.35 -2.02
CA THR A 213 11.59 20.23 -1.49
C THR A 213 11.66 19.02 -2.41
N ALA A 214 10.57 18.69 -3.11
CA ALA A 214 10.54 17.50 -3.97
C ALA A 214 10.84 17.79 -5.43
N PHE A 215 10.52 18.99 -5.93
CA PHE A 215 10.62 19.31 -7.36
C PHE A 215 11.56 20.48 -7.65
N GLY A 216 12.14 21.11 -6.62
CA GLY A 216 13.00 22.28 -6.76
C GLY A 216 12.32 23.43 -7.51
N SER A 217 10.99 23.51 -7.43
CA SER A 217 10.12 24.47 -8.11
C SER A 217 9.33 25.28 -7.09
N SER A 218 8.80 26.42 -7.48
CA SER A 218 7.86 27.18 -6.63
C SER A 218 6.45 26.58 -6.68
N PHE A 219 5.61 26.92 -5.69
CA PHE A 219 4.17 26.64 -5.78
C PHE A 219 3.55 27.16 -7.10
N GLU A 220 3.94 28.35 -7.56
CA GLU A 220 3.41 28.92 -8.80
C GLU A 220 3.63 28.02 -10.03
N GLU A 221 4.80 27.38 -10.09
CA GLU A 221 5.15 26.45 -11.17
C GLU A 221 4.35 25.12 -11.06
N GLY A 222 4.03 24.69 -9.84
CA GLY A 222 3.26 23.47 -9.55
C GLY A 222 1.74 23.68 -9.47
N ARG A 223 1.24 24.91 -9.39
CA ARG A 223 -0.16 25.28 -9.09
C ARG A 223 -1.14 24.51 -9.97
N ARG A 224 -0.85 24.48 -11.28
CA ARG A 224 -1.71 23.81 -12.25
C ARG A 224 -1.81 22.30 -12.00
N ILE A 225 -0.73 21.66 -11.55
CA ILE A 225 -0.74 20.22 -11.21
C ILE A 225 -1.66 19.99 -10.00
N PHE A 226 -1.58 20.82 -8.96
CA PHE A 226 -2.42 20.69 -7.77
C PHE A 226 -3.90 20.85 -8.08
N GLU A 227 -4.28 21.89 -8.84
CA GLU A 227 -5.66 22.11 -9.28
C GLU A 227 -6.20 20.89 -10.05
N LEU A 228 -5.42 20.39 -11.00
CA LEU A 228 -5.75 19.23 -11.81
C LEU A 228 -5.90 17.96 -10.95
N GLN A 229 -4.98 17.72 -10.01
CA GLN A 229 -5.05 16.57 -9.10
C GLN A 229 -6.26 16.64 -8.17
N LYS A 230 -6.57 17.82 -7.63
CA LYS A 230 -7.76 18.04 -6.79
C LYS A 230 -9.05 17.79 -7.55
N GLU A 231 -9.18 18.32 -8.77
CA GLU A 231 -10.34 18.04 -9.62
C GLU A 231 -10.45 16.55 -9.95
N LEU A 232 -9.33 15.90 -10.29
CA LEU A 232 -9.30 14.48 -10.61
C LEU A 232 -9.65 13.60 -9.40
N PHE A 233 -9.24 13.99 -8.20
CA PHE A 233 -9.63 13.35 -6.94
C PHE A 233 -11.15 13.37 -6.76
N LEU A 234 -11.79 14.54 -6.95
CA LEU A 234 -13.25 14.68 -6.82
C LEU A 234 -14.00 13.82 -7.87
N LEU A 235 -13.57 13.86 -9.13
CA LEU A 235 -14.18 13.04 -10.20
C LEU A 235 -14.00 11.53 -9.95
N THR A 236 -12.86 11.16 -9.35
CA THR A 236 -12.58 9.78 -8.95
C THR A 236 -13.43 9.35 -7.76
N HIS A 237 -13.65 10.24 -6.79
CA HIS A 237 -14.56 10.01 -5.69
C HIS A 237 -15.99 9.75 -6.19
N GLU A 238 -16.47 10.51 -7.17
CA GLU A 238 -17.75 10.22 -7.83
C GLU A 238 -17.77 8.84 -8.52
N CYS A 239 -16.67 8.41 -9.16
CA CYS A 239 -16.57 7.04 -9.69
C CYS A 239 -16.78 6.01 -8.58
N MET A 240 -16.10 6.21 -7.45
CA MET A 240 -16.19 5.36 -6.28
C MET A 240 -17.56 5.42 -5.57
N GLN A 241 -18.50 6.24 -6.02
CA GLN A 241 -19.89 6.26 -5.55
C GLN A 241 -20.86 5.64 -6.55
N THR A 242 -20.37 5.12 -7.68
CA THR A 242 -21.20 4.53 -8.74
C THR A 242 -20.79 3.09 -9.03
N ILE A 243 -21.71 2.28 -9.55
CA ILE A 243 -21.39 0.91 -9.98
C ILE A 243 -20.53 1.01 -11.23
N TYR A 244 -19.31 0.48 -11.16
CA TYR A 244 -18.47 0.35 -12.35
C TYR A 244 -19.02 -0.71 -13.30
N ILE A 245 -19.55 -0.26 -14.45
CA ILE A 245 -19.98 -1.13 -15.54
C ILE A 245 -18.76 -1.41 -16.44
N LYS A 246 -18.44 -2.69 -16.67
CA LYS A 246 -17.33 -3.09 -17.55
C LYS A 246 -17.51 -2.46 -18.94
N GLY A 247 -16.47 -1.77 -19.43
CA GLY A 247 -16.50 -1.07 -20.71
C GLY A 247 -17.01 0.38 -20.64
N SER A 248 -17.65 0.81 -19.56
CA SER A 248 -18.13 2.20 -19.39
C SER A 248 -17.02 3.25 -19.53
N ARG A 249 -15.75 2.88 -19.30
CA ARG A 249 -14.58 3.75 -19.52
C ARG A 249 -14.44 4.28 -20.96
N PHE A 250 -15.03 3.58 -21.93
CA PHE A 250 -15.01 3.96 -23.35
C PHE A 250 -16.19 4.87 -23.71
N LEU A 251 -17.21 4.94 -22.87
CA LEU A 251 -18.32 5.86 -23.08
C LEU A 251 -17.81 7.30 -22.93
N PRO A 252 -18.07 8.17 -23.91
CA PRO A 252 -17.54 9.52 -23.95
C PRO A 252 -18.38 10.49 -23.09
N THR A 253 -18.65 10.12 -21.84
CA THR A 253 -19.36 10.99 -20.90
C THR A 253 -18.53 12.24 -20.58
N LYS A 254 -19.17 13.35 -20.21
CA LYS A 254 -18.49 14.60 -19.82
C LYS A 254 -17.40 14.35 -18.78
N ARG A 255 -17.74 13.58 -17.74
CA ARG A 255 -16.82 13.18 -16.67
C ARG A 255 -15.64 12.35 -17.18
N ASN A 256 -15.88 11.30 -17.96
CA ASN A 256 -14.80 10.43 -18.47
C ASN A 256 -13.86 11.17 -19.43
N ARG A 257 -14.40 12.10 -20.24
CA ARG A 257 -13.59 12.98 -21.10
C ARG A 257 -12.72 13.90 -20.26
N ARG A 258 -13.32 14.59 -19.28
CA ARG A 258 -12.60 15.49 -18.39
C ARG A 258 -11.49 14.80 -17.60
N MET A 259 -11.74 13.61 -17.02
CA MET A 259 -10.69 12.84 -16.33
C MET A 259 -9.51 12.50 -17.25
N LYS A 260 -9.77 12.15 -18.51
CA LYS A 260 -8.71 11.84 -19.50
C LYS A 260 -7.97 13.10 -19.95
N GLU A 261 -8.65 14.23 -20.08
CA GLU A 261 -8.02 15.53 -20.37
C GLU A 261 -7.09 15.95 -19.25
N ILE A 262 -7.57 15.92 -18.00
CA ILE A 262 -6.77 16.23 -16.81
C ILE A 262 -5.54 15.32 -16.72
N TYR A 263 -5.73 14.01 -16.93
CA TYR A 263 -4.62 13.05 -16.95
C TYR A 263 -3.55 13.41 -17.98
N ARG A 264 -3.96 13.76 -19.21
CA ARG A 264 -3.02 14.13 -20.28
C ARG A 264 -2.29 15.43 -19.95
N GLU A 265 -3.03 16.44 -19.49
CA GLU A 265 -2.47 17.75 -19.16
C GLU A 265 -1.45 17.65 -18.03
N SER A 266 -1.82 17.02 -16.90
CA SER A 266 -0.90 16.81 -15.77
C SER A 266 0.32 15.97 -16.16
N SER A 267 0.14 14.91 -16.96
CA SER A 267 1.25 14.08 -17.44
C SER A 267 2.20 14.84 -18.37
N THR A 268 1.70 15.78 -19.18
CA THR A 268 2.53 16.63 -20.04
C THR A 268 3.37 17.59 -19.20
N ILE A 269 2.75 18.31 -18.26
CA ILE A 269 3.46 19.28 -17.39
C ILE A 269 4.58 18.57 -16.62
N ILE A 270 4.27 17.43 -16.00
CA ILE A 270 5.26 16.65 -15.24
C ILE A 270 6.36 16.09 -16.15
N ARG A 271 6.02 15.67 -17.37
CA ARG A 271 7.02 15.19 -18.34
C ARG A 271 8.01 16.29 -18.73
N ASP A 272 7.51 17.51 -18.94
CA ASP A 272 8.36 18.65 -19.28
C ASP A 272 9.26 19.04 -18.10
N LEU A 273 8.75 18.96 -16.87
CA LEU A 273 9.53 19.14 -15.65
C LEU A 273 10.64 18.08 -15.53
N ILE A 274 10.33 16.79 -15.76
CA ILE A 274 11.31 15.70 -15.78
C ILE A 274 12.38 15.95 -16.86
N ARG A 275 11.97 16.33 -18.08
CA ARG A 275 12.92 16.61 -19.18
C ARG A 275 13.87 17.74 -18.82
N SER A 276 13.33 18.87 -18.32
CA SER A 276 14.15 20.00 -17.89
C SER A 276 15.15 19.60 -16.80
N ARG A 277 14.73 18.70 -15.89
CA ARG A 277 15.60 18.16 -14.85
C ARG A 277 16.71 17.28 -15.41
N GLU A 278 16.37 16.35 -16.30
CA GLU A 278 17.34 15.46 -16.96
C GLU A 278 18.37 16.24 -17.78
N GLU A 279 17.98 17.36 -18.40
CA GLU A 279 18.89 18.27 -19.11
C GLU A 279 19.89 18.92 -18.13
N LYS A 280 19.41 19.52 -17.03
CA LYS A 280 20.29 20.13 -16.01
C LYS A 280 21.26 19.12 -15.36
N MET A 281 20.83 17.87 -15.20
CA MET A 281 21.70 16.80 -14.66
C MET A 281 22.85 16.44 -15.61
N LYS A 282 22.70 16.62 -16.94
CA LYS A 282 23.80 16.41 -17.90
C LYS A 282 24.88 17.47 -17.78
N ASP A 283 24.51 18.68 -17.35
CA ASP A 283 25.43 19.79 -17.10
C ASP A 283 26.13 19.68 -15.73
N ASN A 284 26.12 18.49 -15.10
CA ASN A 284 26.66 18.20 -13.77
C ASN A 284 26.07 19.06 -12.62
N VAL A 285 24.90 19.66 -12.82
CA VAL A 285 24.17 20.32 -11.73
C VAL A 285 23.53 19.23 -10.87
N LYS A 286 24.17 18.92 -9.72
CA LYS A 286 23.60 18.02 -8.73
C LYS A 286 22.34 18.65 -8.13
N SER A 287 21.25 17.91 -8.19
CA SER A 287 19.97 18.30 -7.58
C SER A 287 19.74 17.43 -6.36
N GLU A 288 19.50 18.09 -5.22
CA GLU A 288 19.28 17.42 -3.94
C GLU A 288 17.80 17.26 -3.58
N ASP A 289 16.89 17.71 -4.47
CA ASP A 289 15.46 17.49 -4.33
C ASP A 289 15.06 16.04 -4.66
N LEU A 290 13.85 15.68 -4.23
CA LEU A 290 13.31 14.32 -4.35
C LEU A 290 13.36 13.80 -5.80
N LEU A 291 13.00 14.63 -6.78
CA LEU A 291 13.00 14.23 -8.19
C LEU A 291 14.42 14.00 -8.71
N GLY A 292 15.37 14.89 -8.40
CA GLY A 292 16.78 14.69 -8.76
C GLY A 292 17.33 13.37 -8.22
N ILE A 293 17.08 13.09 -6.94
CA ILE A 293 17.52 11.85 -6.28
C ILE A 293 16.83 10.63 -6.89
N LEU A 294 15.53 10.72 -7.20
CA LEU A 294 14.79 9.65 -7.85
C LEU A 294 15.37 9.30 -9.22
N LEU A 295 15.65 10.32 -10.05
CA LEU A 295 16.23 10.14 -11.38
C LEU A 295 17.65 9.56 -11.29
N GLU A 296 18.48 10.06 -10.36
CA GLU A 296 19.82 9.53 -10.11
C GLU A 296 19.78 8.07 -9.65
N SER A 297 18.93 7.75 -8.66
CA SER A 297 18.78 6.38 -8.17
C SER A 297 18.26 5.44 -9.26
N ASN A 298 17.37 5.93 -10.13
CA ASN A 298 16.87 5.14 -11.26
C ASN A 298 17.98 4.86 -12.29
N LEU A 299 18.80 5.86 -12.61
CA LEU A 299 19.96 5.69 -13.50
C LEU A 299 20.98 4.69 -12.94
N ASN A 300 21.25 4.76 -11.63
CA ASN A 300 22.15 3.83 -10.97
C ASN A 300 21.62 2.39 -10.99
N GLU A 301 20.33 2.19 -10.68
CA GLU A 301 19.69 0.88 -10.78
C GLU A 301 19.77 0.31 -12.22
N ILE A 302 19.60 1.15 -13.25
CA ILE A 302 19.73 0.71 -14.64
C ILE A 302 21.16 0.26 -14.96
N LYS A 303 22.16 1.02 -14.50
CA LYS A 303 23.59 0.73 -14.71
C LYS A 303 24.04 -0.53 -13.97
N GLU A 304 23.66 -0.69 -12.70
CA GLU A 304 24.01 -1.86 -11.88
C GLU A 304 23.44 -3.18 -12.42
N ASN A 305 22.40 -3.11 -13.24
CA ASN A 305 21.80 -4.26 -13.91
C ASN A 305 22.19 -4.35 -15.39
N ASP A 306 23.39 -3.91 -15.77
CA ASP A 306 23.95 -3.99 -17.12
C ASP A 306 23.04 -3.41 -18.22
N ASN A 307 22.30 -2.33 -17.91
CA ASN A 307 21.31 -1.71 -18.80
C ASN A 307 20.23 -2.69 -19.31
N LYS A 308 19.93 -3.74 -18.55
CA LYS A 308 18.89 -4.70 -18.91
C LYS A 308 17.52 -4.02 -18.98
N LYS A 309 16.82 -4.20 -20.11
CA LYS A 309 15.48 -3.63 -20.32
C LYS A 309 14.54 -4.01 -19.17
N GLY A 310 13.96 -3.01 -18.50
CA GLY A 310 13.02 -3.17 -17.38
C GLY A 310 13.65 -3.24 -15.99
N SER A 311 14.97 -3.02 -15.85
CA SER A 311 15.66 -2.95 -14.55
C SER A 311 15.27 -1.71 -13.73
N GLY A 312 15.07 -0.56 -14.38
CA GLY A 312 14.62 0.69 -13.76
C GLY A 312 13.14 1.02 -14.01
N LEU A 313 12.77 2.23 -13.62
CA LEU A 313 11.50 2.90 -13.90
C LEU A 313 11.53 3.52 -15.31
N SER A 314 10.44 3.37 -16.06
CA SER A 314 10.24 4.13 -17.28
C SER A 314 9.89 5.60 -16.98
N THR A 315 9.99 6.49 -17.96
CA THR A 315 9.54 7.88 -17.82
C THR A 315 8.07 7.96 -17.37
N GLU A 316 7.21 7.06 -17.87
CA GLU A 316 5.81 7.02 -17.47
C GLU A 316 5.65 6.61 -16.01
N ASP A 317 6.47 5.66 -15.54
CA ASP A 317 6.48 5.26 -14.14
C ASP A 317 6.89 6.43 -13.23
N VAL A 318 7.90 7.21 -13.63
CA VAL A 318 8.35 8.39 -12.88
C VAL A 318 7.26 9.45 -12.85
N ILE A 319 6.55 9.70 -13.95
CA ILE A 319 5.40 10.64 -13.98
C ILE A 319 4.33 10.22 -12.96
N GLU A 320 4.03 8.93 -12.88
CA GLU A 320 3.04 8.41 -11.93
C GLU A 320 3.52 8.51 -10.47
N GLU A 321 4.82 8.36 -10.19
CA GLU A 321 5.37 8.64 -8.85
C GLU A 321 5.29 10.15 -8.51
N CYS A 322 5.60 11.04 -9.47
CA CYS A 322 5.50 12.49 -9.27
C CYS A 322 4.06 12.92 -8.95
N LYS A 323 3.06 12.42 -9.70
CA LYS A 323 1.64 12.67 -9.42
C LYS A 323 1.26 12.24 -8.01
N LEU A 324 1.73 11.06 -7.58
CA LEU A 324 1.54 10.57 -6.22
C LEU A 324 2.14 11.52 -5.19
N PHE A 325 3.38 11.98 -5.38
CA PHE A 325 4.04 12.85 -4.40
C PHE A 325 3.40 14.24 -4.30
N TYR A 326 3.04 14.86 -5.44
CA TYR A 326 2.31 16.13 -5.43
C TYR A 326 1.01 16.03 -4.63
N PHE A 327 0.19 15.00 -4.89
CA PHE A 327 -1.07 14.82 -4.17
C PHE A 327 -0.86 14.46 -2.69
N ALA A 328 -0.02 13.45 -2.42
CA ALA A 328 0.16 12.93 -1.07
C ALA A 328 0.81 13.95 -0.13
N GLY A 329 1.80 14.72 -0.60
CA GLY A 329 2.53 15.70 0.21
C GLY A 329 1.67 16.91 0.61
N GLN A 330 0.76 17.34 -0.27
CA GLN A 330 -0.11 18.49 -0.01
C GLN A 330 -1.33 18.10 0.83
N GLU A 331 -2.24 17.30 0.26
CA GLU A 331 -3.60 17.12 0.80
C GLU A 331 -3.61 16.44 2.17
N THR A 332 -2.70 15.49 2.44
CA THR A 332 -2.68 14.82 3.75
C THR A 332 -2.12 15.72 4.85
N THR A 333 -1.07 16.48 4.54
CA THR A 333 -0.40 17.38 5.48
C THR A 333 -1.27 18.60 5.78
N SER A 334 -1.92 19.20 4.78
CA SER A 334 -2.79 20.37 4.97
C SER A 334 -3.94 20.04 5.91
N ASN A 335 -4.61 18.90 5.71
CA ASN A 335 -5.68 18.43 6.57
C ASN A 335 -5.21 18.20 8.02
N LEU A 336 -4.03 17.59 8.21
CA LEU A 336 -3.45 17.42 9.56
C LEU A 336 -3.22 18.77 10.24
N LEU A 337 -2.65 19.74 9.54
CA LEU A 337 -2.36 21.07 10.10
C LEU A 337 -3.64 21.84 10.44
N VAL A 338 -4.65 21.81 9.56
CA VAL A 338 -5.96 22.43 9.81
C VAL A 338 -6.59 21.86 11.09
N TRP A 339 -6.70 20.54 11.19
CA TRP A 339 -7.28 19.91 12.38
C TRP A 339 -6.43 20.15 13.63
N THR A 340 -5.10 20.21 13.49
CA THR A 340 -4.23 20.56 14.62
C THR A 340 -4.50 21.96 15.12
N MET A 341 -4.64 22.96 14.23
CA MET A 341 -4.97 24.33 14.63
C MET A 341 -6.34 24.44 15.30
N ILE A 342 -7.35 23.74 14.75
CA ILE A 342 -8.69 23.68 15.36
C ILE A 342 -8.61 23.09 16.77
N MET A 343 -7.92 21.94 16.94
CA MET A 343 -7.79 21.27 18.23
C MET A 343 -7.01 22.11 19.24
N LEU A 344 -5.93 22.78 18.83
CA LEU A 344 -5.19 23.70 19.71
C LEU A 344 -6.00 24.93 20.08
N GLY A 345 -6.87 25.42 19.19
CA GLY A 345 -7.76 26.55 19.46
C GLY A 345 -8.82 26.24 20.53
N ILE A 346 -9.30 25.00 20.60
CA ILE A 346 -10.27 24.56 21.61
C ILE A 346 -9.62 23.99 22.88
N HIS A 347 -8.36 23.55 22.82
CA HIS A 347 -7.58 23.00 23.94
C HIS A 347 -6.37 23.89 24.27
N GLN A 348 -6.65 25.07 24.82
CA GLN A 348 -5.63 26.08 25.11
C GLN A 348 -4.54 25.62 26.09
N ASP A 349 -4.85 24.69 27.01
CA ASP A 349 -3.85 24.13 27.93
C ASP A 349 -2.79 23.31 27.19
N TRP A 350 -3.16 22.61 26.11
CA TRP A 350 -2.21 21.90 25.24
C TRP A 350 -1.47 22.84 24.30
N GLN A 351 -2.11 23.92 23.87
CA GLN A 351 -1.46 24.98 23.11
C GLN A 351 -0.33 25.64 23.91
N GLU A 352 -0.57 25.96 25.18
CA GLU A 352 0.46 26.56 26.03
C GLU A 352 1.62 25.59 26.28
N LYS A 353 1.33 24.33 26.62
CA LYS A 353 2.37 23.30 26.81
C LYS A 353 3.22 23.10 25.54
N ALA A 354 2.60 23.12 24.36
CA ALA A 354 3.32 23.00 23.09
C ALA A 354 4.23 24.22 22.86
N ARG A 355 3.72 25.43 23.15
CA ARG A 355 4.47 26.68 23.07
C ARG A 355 5.67 26.69 24.02
N GLU A 356 5.45 26.32 25.29
CA GLU A 356 6.50 26.19 26.30
C GLU A 356 7.59 25.19 25.87
N GLU A 357 7.21 24.02 25.35
CA GLU A 357 8.15 23.03 24.84
C GLU A 357 9.01 23.59 23.69
N VAL A 358 8.38 24.28 22.72
CA VAL A 358 9.10 24.91 21.60
C VAL A 358 10.11 25.95 22.11
N PHE A 359 9.71 26.82 23.05
CA PHE A 359 10.61 27.81 23.65
C PHE A 359 11.74 27.17 24.46
N GLN A 360 11.49 26.08 25.19
CA GLN A 360 12.54 25.36 25.92
C GLN A 360 13.57 24.74 24.99
N VAL A 361 13.14 24.23 23.82
CA VAL A 361 14.01 23.52 22.89
C VAL A 361 14.80 24.46 21.97
N PHE A 362 14.18 25.55 21.51
CA PHE A 362 14.75 26.44 20.49
C PHE A 362 15.02 27.87 20.99
N GLY A 363 14.39 28.31 22.07
CA GLY A 363 14.42 29.70 22.50
C GLY A 363 13.88 30.62 21.40
N ASN A 364 14.69 31.60 21.01
CA ASN A 364 14.39 32.52 19.89
C ASN A 364 15.06 32.10 18.57
N ASN A 365 15.65 30.91 18.50
CA ASN A 365 16.32 30.42 17.29
C ASN A 365 15.32 29.70 16.37
N GLU A 366 15.67 29.58 15.09
CA GLU A 366 14.86 28.81 14.16
C GLU A 366 14.94 27.29 14.41
N PRO A 367 13.86 26.52 14.12
CA PRO A 367 13.83 25.09 14.41
C PRO A 367 14.80 24.24 13.55
N GLU A 368 15.84 23.68 14.15
CA GLU A 368 16.74 22.71 13.47
C GLU A 368 16.25 21.26 13.61
N LEU A 369 16.63 20.39 12.65
CA LEU A 369 16.22 18.98 12.62
C LEU A 369 16.48 18.23 13.94
N GLU A 370 17.64 18.45 14.56
CA GLU A 370 18.01 17.78 15.81
C GLU A 370 17.11 18.19 16.98
N GLY A 371 16.66 19.45 16.99
CA GLY A 371 15.72 19.94 17.98
C GLY A 371 14.30 19.42 17.76
N LEU A 372 13.87 19.21 16.51
CA LEU A 372 12.51 18.70 16.21
C LEU A 372 12.25 17.34 16.85
N HIS A 373 13.26 16.47 16.94
CA HIS A 373 13.15 15.16 17.61
C HIS A 373 12.94 15.26 19.13
N ARG A 374 13.19 16.43 19.74
CA ARG A 374 12.99 16.68 21.17
C ARG A 374 11.58 17.16 21.52
N LEU A 375 10.77 17.53 20.52
CA LEU A 375 9.39 18.02 20.70
C LEU A 375 8.40 16.86 20.97
N LYS A 376 8.40 16.35 22.20
CA LYS A 376 7.57 15.22 22.61
C LYS A 376 6.10 15.61 22.70
N MET A 377 5.79 16.78 23.28
CA MET A 377 4.43 17.29 23.41
C MET A 377 3.81 17.53 22.04
N LEU A 378 4.53 18.19 21.14
CA LEU A 378 4.04 18.41 19.78
C LEU A 378 3.81 17.08 19.03
N THR A 379 4.69 16.10 19.22
CA THR A 379 4.52 14.75 18.67
C THR A 379 3.26 14.06 19.23
N MET A 380 2.99 14.20 20.52
CA MET A 380 1.76 13.67 21.14
C MET A 380 0.51 14.33 20.56
N ILE A 381 0.53 15.66 20.38
CA ILE A 381 -0.58 16.41 19.79
C ILE A 381 -0.86 15.92 18.36
N PHE A 382 0.16 15.82 17.50
CA PHE A 382 -0.05 15.31 16.14
C PHE A 382 -0.60 13.89 16.11
N ASN A 383 -0.11 13.00 16.97
CA ASN A 383 -0.63 11.63 17.07
C ASN A 383 -2.09 11.59 17.51
N GLU A 384 -2.49 12.46 18.44
CA GLU A 384 -3.87 12.52 18.92
C GLU A 384 -4.80 13.12 17.86
N VAL A 385 -4.37 14.16 17.15
CA VAL A 385 -5.10 14.71 16.01
C VAL A 385 -5.25 13.65 14.91
N LEU A 386 -4.20 12.89 14.58
CA LEU A 386 -4.29 11.78 13.62
C LEU A 386 -5.19 10.63 14.09
N ARG A 387 -5.30 10.41 15.40
CA ARG A 387 -6.21 9.41 15.98
C ARG A 387 -7.68 9.82 15.80
N ILE A 388 -7.99 11.10 15.96
CA ILE A 388 -9.36 11.62 15.88
C ILE A 388 -9.75 11.96 14.44
N PHE A 389 -8.87 12.68 13.71
CA PHE A 389 -9.08 13.19 12.36
C PHE A 389 -8.03 12.65 11.36
N PRO A 390 -8.02 11.33 11.07
CA PRO A 390 -7.08 10.77 10.10
C PRO A 390 -7.45 11.20 8.67
N PRO A 391 -6.50 11.76 7.87
CA PRO A 391 -6.74 12.05 6.46
C PRO A 391 -7.13 10.81 5.63
N ALA A 392 -6.66 9.63 6.05
CA ALA A 392 -7.00 8.34 5.44
C ALA A 392 -7.77 7.45 6.44
N MET A 393 -9.10 7.38 6.27
CA MET A 393 -10.02 6.75 7.23
C MET A 393 -9.97 5.22 7.25
N ASN A 394 -9.63 4.57 6.13
CA ASN A 394 -9.67 3.12 6.01
C ASN A 394 -8.59 2.59 5.05
N ILE A 395 -8.23 1.32 5.23
CA ILE A 395 -7.23 0.64 4.42
C ILE A 395 -7.88 -0.60 3.79
N GLY A 396 -8.11 -0.55 2.48
CA GLY A 396 -8.72 -1.65 1.74
C GLY A 396 -7.74 -2.81 1.47
N ARG A 397 -8.23 -4.06 1.59
CA ARG A 397 -7.54 -5.28 1.14
C ARG A 397 -8.53 -6.26 0.50
N SER A 398 -8.04 -7.07 -0.43
CA SER A 398 -8.79 -8.05 -1.21
C SER A 398 -8.05 -9.38 -1.27
N THR A 399 -8.79 -10.48 -1.37
CA THR A 399 -8.23 -11.83 -1.60
C THR A 399 -8.81 -12.42 -2.88
N HIS A 400 -7.98 -13.18 -3.59
CA HIS A 400 -8.32 -13.79 -4.88
C HIS A 400 -8.63 -15.30 -4.77
N GLY A 401 -8.49 -15.87 -3.56
CA GLY A 401 -8.74 -17.28 -3.29
C GLY A 401 -9.55 -17.47 -2.00
N GLU A 402 -10.11 -18.66 -1.82
CA GLU A 402 -10.77 -19.03 -0.57
C GLU A 402 -9.79 -18.89 0.59
N THR A 403 -10.08 -17.94 1.47
CA THR A 403 -9.24 -17.64 2.63
C THR A 403 -10.09 -17.84 3.87
N LYS A 404 -9.71 -18.81 4.71
CA LYS A 404 -10.32 -18.94 6.03
C LYS A 404 -9.82 -17.79 6.89
N PHE A 405 -10.74 -16.91 7.28
CA PHE A 405 -10.48 -16.03 8.41
C PHE A 405 -10.29 -16.93 9.63
N LEU A 406 -9.26 -16.69 10.44
CA LEU A 406 -9.10 -17.37 11.71
C LEU A 406 -10.21 -16.89 12.65
N GLY A 407 -11.44 -17.35 12.42
CA GLY A 407 -12.57 -17.17 13.30
C GLY A 407 -12.28 -17.93 14.59
N LYS A 408 -12.44 -17.25 15.74
CA LYS A 408 -12.41 -17.78 17.10
C LYS A 408 -12.43 -19.33 17.15
N GLY A 409 -11.21 -19.86 17.22
CA GLY A 409 -10.88 -21.27 17.47
C GLY A 409 -9.51 -21.45 18.13
N MET A 410 -8.76 -20.36 18.34
CA MET A 410 -7.66 -20.27 19.28
C MET A 410 -7.69 -18.85 19.86
N ARG A 411 -8.11 -18.69 21.11
CA ARG A 411 -7.97 -17.41 21.81
C ARG A 411 -6.49 -17.16 22.03
N LEU A 412 -6.03 -15.93 21.81
CA LEU A 412 -4.75 -15.46 22.34
C LEU A 412 -4.76 -15.39 23.88
N SER A 413 -5.94 -15.35 24.52
CA SER A 413 -6.04 -15.52 25.98
C SER A 413 -5.88 -16.97 26.45
N ASP A 414 -6.01 -17.97 25.56
CA ASP A 414 -5.57 -19.34 25.83
C ASP A 414 -4.06 -19.52 25.50
N MET A 415 -3.41 -18.47 24.96
CA MET A 415 -1.98 -18.45 24.66
C MET A 415 -1.11 -17.84 25.77
N ASP A 416 -1.64 -17.22 26.84
CA ASP A 416 -0.74 -16.75 27.91
C ASP A 416 -0.05 -17.91 28.66
N VAL A 417 -0.64 -19.11 28.62
CA VAL A 417 0.01 -20.34 29.11
C VAL A 417 0.96 -20.94 28.05
N ASN A 418 0.69 -20.74 26.74
CA ASN A 418 1.46 -21.33 25.64
C ASN A 418 2.59 -20.44 25.07
N VAL A 419 2.56 -19.11 25.26
CA VAL A 419 3.62 -18.18 24.82
C VAL A 419 4.86 -18.31 25.70
N LYS A 420 4.70 -18.64 26.99
CA LYS A 420 5.83 -19.05 27.84
C LYS A 420 6.45 -20.37 27.36
N LYS A 421 5.64 -21.34 26.92
CA LYS A 421 6.12 -22.63 26.38
C LYS A 421 6.76 -22.48 24.99
N ILE A 422 6.27 -21.62 24.11
CA ILE A 422 6.83 -21.48 22.75
C ILE A 422 8.22 -20.84 22.73
N LYS A 423 8.56 -20.03 23.74
CA LYS A 423 9.90 -19.42 23.88
C LYS A 423 11.00 -20.47 24.11
N SER A 424 10.67 -21.66 24.63
CA SER A 424 11.62 -22.76 24.82
C SER A 424 11.84 -23.61 23.56
N TRP A 425 11.01 -23.44 22.52
CA TRP A 425 11.11 -24.21 21.28
C TRP A 425 12.35 -23.83 20.48
N ILE A 426 12.83 -24.75 19.65
CA ILE A 426 14.03 -24.55 18.85
C ILE A 426 13.78 -23.45 17.81
N VAL A 427 14.73 -22.53 17.71
CA VAL A 427 14.72 -21.48 16.70
C VAL A 427 15.41 -21.95 15.43
N LEU A 428 14.75 -21.74 14.29
CA LEU A 428 15.28 -21.94 12.95
C LEU A 428 15.05 -20.68 12.11
N TYR A 429 16.12 -19.93 11.84
CA TYR A 429 16.10 -18.83 10.88
C TYR A 429 16.42 -19.36 9.48
N PRO A 430 15.87 -18.75 8.40
CA PRO A 430 16.20 -19.17 7.04
C PRO A 430 17.70 -19.10 6.72
N VAL A 431 18.39 -18.07 7.22
CA VAL A 431 19.85 -17.90 7.07
C VAL A 431 20.65 -19.11 7.55
N TYR A 432 20.15 -19.89 8.52
CA TYR A 432 20.87 -21.05 9.06
C TYR A 432 21.13 -22.14 8.02
N ILE A 433 20.24 -22.25 7.02
CA ILE A 433 20.30 -23.27 5.98
C ILE A 433 20.44 -22.67 4.57
N ASN A 434 20.75 -21.37 4.47
CA ASN A 434 20.91 -20.68 3.19
C ASN A 434 22.32 -20.90 2.60
N SER A 435 22.42 -21.54 1.43
CA SER A 435 23.70 -21.80 0.75
C SER A 435 24.42 -20.54 0.25
N LYS A 436 23.69 -19.42 0.07
CA LYS A 436 24.25 -18.13 -0.35
C LYS A 436 24.88 -17.33 0.78
N LYS A 437 24.80 -17.82 2.02
CA LYS A 437 25.32 -17.14 3.21
C LYS A 437 26.53 -17.89 3.75
N THR A 438 27.53 -17.16 4.20
CA THR A 438 28.72 -17.70 4.88
C THR A 438 28.40 -18.09 6.33
N ILE A 439 29.33 -18.78 6.99
CA ILE A 439 29.20 -19.10 8.42
C ILE A 439 29.19 -17.80 9.25
N ALA A 440 30.01 -16.80 8.87
CA ALA A 440 30.08 -15.51 9.53
C ALA A 440 28.76 -14.72 9.44
N GLU A 441 28.05 -14.84 8.31
CA GLU A 441 26.73 -14.24 8.07
C GLU A 441 25.57 -15.00 8.74
N GLY A 442 25.82 -16.21 9.25
CA GLY A 442 24.86 -16.93 10.08
C GLY A 442 24.49 -18.33 9.64
N ARG A 443 25.05 -18.86 8.53
CA ARG A 443 24.84 -20.26 8.12
C ARG A 443 25.34 -21.22 9.19
N ARG A 444 24.56 -22.28 9.48
CA ARG A 444 24.83 -23.26 10.55
C ARG A 444 25.07 -24.70 10.06
N ILE A 445 24.89 -24.96 8.77
CA ILE A 445 25.17 -26.27 8.14
C ILE A 445 26.18 -26.14 7.00
N CYS A 446 26.79 -27.25 6.57
CA CYS A 446 27.75 -27.26 5.45
C CYS A 446 27.09 -26.73 4.17
N VAL A 447 27.82 -25.96 3.36
CA VAL A 447 27.30 -25.32 2.15
C VAL A 447 26.72 -26.35 1.15
N THR A 448 27.34 -27.54 1.06
CA THR A 448 26.89 -28.63 0.18
C THR A 448 25.58 -29.28 0.63
N LYS A 449 25.17 -29.06 1.88
CA LYS A 449 23.90 -29.55 2.45
C LYS A 449 22.87 -28.44 2.67
N ALA A 450 23.20 -27.20 2.29
CA ALA A 450 22.34 -26.04 2.40
C ALA A 450 21.51 -25.85 1.12
N CYS A 451 20.43 -25.08 1.20
CA CYS A 451 19.56 -24.77 0.06
C CYS A 451 19.61 -23.28 -0.28
N GLU A 452 19.36 -22.94 -1.54
CA GLU A 452 19.41 -21.55 -2.00
C GLU A 452 18.20 -20.75 -1.51
N ASN A 453 18.42 -19.65 -0.79
CA ASN A 453 17.40 -18.66 -0.40
C ASN A 453 16.09 -19.25 0.18
N PRO A 454 16.14 -20.07 1.24
CA PRO A 454 14.95 -20.61 1.90
C PRO A 454 14.07 -19.49 2.47
N THR A 455 12.75 -19.69 2.54
CA THR A 455 11.82 -18.77 3.21
C THR A 455 11.23 -19.38 4.49
N CYS A 456 10.72 -18.55 5.40
CA CYS A 456 10.05 -19.03 6.63
C CYS A 456 8.82 -19.89 6.32
N ALA A 457 8.09 -19.58 5.26
CA ALA A 457 6.93 -20.35 4.83
C ALA A 457 7.35 -21.75 4.38
N GLU A 458 8.36 -21.87 3.52
CA GLU A 458 8.88 -23.16 3.06
C GLU A 458 9.41 -24.01 4.22
N ILE A 459 10.12 -23.38 5.17
CA ILE A 459 10.62 -24.06 6.37
C ILE A 459 9.47 -24.58 7.22
N ASN A 460 8.44 -23.78 7.44
CA ASN A 460 7.25 -24.16 8.19
C ASN A 460 6.51 -25.32 7.52
N ASP A 461 6.34 -25.27 6.20
CA ASP A 461 5.68 -26.33 5.44
C ASP A 461 6.48 -27.63 5.47
N CYS A 462 7.82 -27.55 5.40
CA CYS A 462 8.69 -28.70 5.60
C CYS A 462 8.59 -29.27 7.02
N CYS A 463 8.51 -28.42 8.06
CA CYS A 463 8.34 -28.87 9.44
C CYS A 463 6.99 -29.59 9.64
N ASN A 464 5.91 -29.06 9.05
CA ASN A 464 4.60 -29.69 9.04
C ASN A 464 4.62 -31.04 8.31
N HIS A 465 5.31 -31.12 7.16
CA HIS A 465 5.51 -32.38 6.44
C HIS A 465 6.26 -33.43 7.29
N LEU A 466 7.25 -32.98 8.06
CA LEU A 466 7.99 -33.80 9.01
C LEU A 466 7.20 -34.12 10.29
N LYS A 467 5.92 -33.72 10.37
CA LYS A 467 5.02 -33.90 11.52
C LYS A 467 5.57 -33.31 12.83
N LEU A 468 6.31 -32.20 12.72
CA LEU A 468 6.84 -31.46 13.86
C LEU A 468 5.95 -30.25 14.16
N PRO A 469 5.48 -30.05 15.41
CA PRO A 469 4.80 -28.83 15.79
C PRO A 469 5.72 -27.62 15.57
N CYS A 470 5.23 -26.64 14.81
CA CYS A 470 5.98 -25.44 14.51
C CYS A 470 5.11 -24.18 14.48
N ALA A 471 5.74 -23.02 14.66
CA ALA A 471 5.11 -21.72 14.57
C ALA A 471 6.05 -20.70 13.93
N ILE A 472 5.51 -19.79 13.13
CA ILE A 472 6.28 -18.71 12.51
C ILE A 472 6.21 -17.47 13.40
N GLU A 473 7.36 -16.92 13.77
CA GLU A 473 7.48 -15.57 14.36
C GLU A 473 7.96 -14.62 13.25
N ILE A 474 7.02 -13.95 12.58
CA ILE A 474 7.30 -13.14 11.37
C ILE A 474 7.96 -11.79 11.69
N ASP A 475 7.82 -11.30 12.92
CA ASP A 475 8.33 -10.02 13.42
C ASP A 475 9.83 -10.07 13.74
N LYS A 476 10.40 -11.26 13.90
CA LYS A 476 11.81 -11.47 14.24
C LYS A 476 12.66 -11.50 12.98
N ALA A 477 13.84 -10.91 13.02
CA ALA A 477 14.85 -11.08 11.99
C ALA A 477 16.13 -11.65 12.61
N TYR A 478 17.00 -12.21 11.78
CA TYR A 478 18.34 -12.57 12.25
C TYR A 478 19.15 -11.28 12.38
N PRO A 479 19.86 -11.01 13.50
CA PRO A 479 20.52 -9.73 13.72
C PRO A 479 21.51 -9.30 12.62
N ARG A 480 22.09 -10.26 11.88
CA ARG A 480 23.05 -10.02 10.79
C ARG A 480 22.43 -10.14 9.39
N ASP A 481 21.12 -10.37 9.30
CA ASP A 481 20.36 -10.46 8.06
C ASP A 481 18.93 -9.94 8.28
N PHE A 482 18.80 -8.63 8.44
CA PHE A 482 17.52 -7.98 8.73
C PHE A 482 16.58 -7.91 7.51
N MET A 483 17.14 -8.07 6.30
CA MET A 483 16.40 -8.06 5.03
C MET A 483 15.52 -9.30 4.89
N GLN A 484 15.93 -10.43 5.49
CA GLN A 484 15.13 -11.65 5.54
C GLN A 484 14.40 -11.77 6.89
N ARG A 485 13.13 -11.34 6.92
CA ARG A 485 12.30 -11.38 8.13
C ARG A 485 11.63 -12.73 8.35
N GLY A 486 11.41 -13.02 9.62
CA GLY A 486 10.78 -14.22 10.14
C GLY A 486 11.78 -15.26 10.70
N ARG A 487 11.28 -16.09 11.62
CA ARG A 487 11.90 -17.35 12.03
C ARG A 487 10.83 -18.39 12.33
N VAL A 488 11.22 -19.66 12.36
CA VAL A 488 10.33 -20.76 12.74
C VAL A 488 10.76 -21.32 14.10
N ARG A 489 9.80 -21.45 15.01
CA ARG A 489 9.93 -22.20 16.26
C ARG A 489 9.49 -23.64 16.01
N VAL A 490 10.26 -24.62 16.47
CA VAL A 490 9.98 -26.04 16.25
C VAL A 490 10.14 -26.81 17.56
N LEU A 491 9.18 -27.66 17.88
CA LEU A 491 9.24 -28.55 19.04
C LEU A 491 9.64 -29.96 18.60
N LEU A 492 10.76 -30.47 19.13
CA LEU A 492 11.23 -31.83 18.79
C LEU A 492 10.75 -32.90 19.77
N LYS A 493 10.58 -32.55 21.05
CA LYS A 493 10.21 -33.47 22.14
C LYS A 493 8.86 -33.09 22.73
N LYS A 494 8.05 -34.08 23.08
CA LYS A 494 6.83 -33.94 23.88
C LYS A 494 7.19 -33.70 25.34
N GLU A 495 6.19 -33.38 26.16
CA GLU A 495 6.38 -33.14 27.60
C GLU A 495 6.89 -34.38 28.35
N ASP A 496 6.59 -35.59 27.85
CA ASP A 496 7.09 -36.87 28.37
C ASP A 496 8.54 -37.22 27.93
N GLY A 497 9.19 -36.34 27.14
CA GLY A 497 10.55 -36.53 26.63
C GLY A 497 10.66 -37.35 25.34
N SER A 498 9.58 -37.97 24.86
CA SER A 498 9.54 -38.69 23.59
C SER A 498 9.60 -37.73 22.38
N LEU A 499 10.10 -38.21 21.24
CA LEU A 499 10.24 -37.38 20.02
C LEU A 499 8.92 -37.31 19.24
N TYR A 500 8.60 -36.14 18.67
CA TYR A 500 7.51 -36.02 17.69
C TYR A 500 7.83 -36.76 16.40
N ASN A 501 9.10 -36.70 15.96
CA ASN A 501 9.60 -37.45 14.82
C ASN A 501 10.88 -38.22 15.25
N PRO A 502 10.86 -39.57 15.29
CA PRO A 502 12.00 -40.38 15.71
C PRO A 502 13.28 -40.15 14.89
N ALA A 503 13.15 -39.72 13.62
CA ALA A 503 14.30 -39.45 12.76
C ALA A 503 15.00 -38.10 13.08
N ILE A 504 14.37 -37.23 13.88
CA ILE A 504 14.83 -35.88 14.15
C ILE A 504 14.91 -35.65 15.66
N SER A 505 16.07 -35.98 16.22
CA SER A 505 16.36 -35.83 17.65
C SER A 505 17.10 -34.54 18.01
N THR A 506 17.75 -33.89 17.04
CA THR A 506 18.61 -32.72 17.26
C THR A 506 18.29 -31.56 16.33
N ARG A 507 18.65 -30.34 16.76
CA ARG A 507 18.57 -29.12 15.92
C ARG A 507 19.33 -29.28 14.59
N LYS A 508 20.48 -29.97 14.59
CA LYS A 508 21.28 -30.19 13.38
C LYS A 508 20.57 -31.12 12.40
N GLN A 509 19.97 -32.22 12.89
CA GLN A 509 19.17 -33.11 12.05
C GLN A 509 17.96 -32.39 11.45
N LEU A 510 17.27 -31.55 12.24
CA LEU A 510 16.17 -30.72 11.75
C LEU A 510 16.62 -29.83 10.59
N MET A 511 17.72 -29.09 10.76
CA MET A 511 18.26 -28.21 9.72
C MET A 511 18.61 -28.96 8.43
N LEU A 512 19.20 -30.16 8.54
CA LEU A 512 19.57 -30.96 7.38
C LEU A 512 18.35 -31.49 6.62
N HIS A 513 17.35 -32.04 7.32
CA HIS A 513 16.14 -32.56 6.68
C HIS A 513 15.33 -31.43 6.04
N VAL A 514 15.18 -30.29 6.71
CA VAL A 514 14.49 -29.13 6.14
C VAL A 514 15.24 -28.61 4.91
N ALA A 515 16.57 -28.50 4.95
CA ALA A 515 17.36 -28.05 3.81
C ALA A 515 17.25 -28.99 2.59
N GLU A 516 17.07 -30.30 2.80
CA GLU A 516 16.82 -31.26 1.73
C GLU A 516 15.41 -31.12 1.12
N LEU A 517 14.41 -30.82 1.96
CA LEU A 517 13.01 -30.72 1.53
C LEU A 517 12.67 -29.40 0.82
N VAL A 518 13.29 -28.29 1.24
CA VAL A 518 12.98 -26.95 0.69
C VAL A 518 13.10 -26.88 -0.85
N PRO A 519 14.16 -27.41 -1.50
CA PRO A 519 14.25 -27.45 -2.97
C PRO A 519 13.10 -28.22 -3.64
N ARG A 520 12.56 -29.24 -2.97
CA ARG A 520 11.45 -30.08 -3.47
C ARG A 520 10.07 -29.48 -3.15
N HIS A 521 10.02 -28.30 -2.53
CA HIS A 521 8.77 -27.67 -2.15
C HIS A 521 7.90 -27.37 -3.40
N PRO A 522 6.59 -27.68 -3.39
CA PRO A 522 5.70 -27.52 -4.56
C PRO A 522 5.71 -26.12 -5.18
N GLY A 523 5.97 -25.08 -4.38
CA GLY A 523 6.09 -23.70 -4.85
C GLY A 523 7.35 -23.44 -5.69
N ARG A 524 8.41 -24.23 -5.53
CA ARG A 524 9.67 -24.13 -6.29
C ARG A 524 9.67 -24.99 -7.54
N THR A 525 9.19 -26.23 -7.44
CA THR A 525 9.15 -27.18 -8.56
C THR A 525 8.27 -26.69 -9.70
N LYS A 526 7.07 -26.14 -9.40
CA LYS A 526 6.20 -25.50 -10.41
C LYS A 526 6.86 -24.34 -11.15
N LYS A 527 7.77 -23.62 -10.50
CA LYS A 527 8.47 -22.46 -11.08
C LYS A 527 9.62 -22.91 -12.00
N GLN A 528 10.26 -24.04 -11.70
CA GLN A 528 11.29 -24.66 -12.55
C GLN A 528 10.71 -25.36 -13.78
N GLU A 529 9.59 -26.09 -13.64
CA GLU A 529 8.91 -26.74 -14.77
C GLU A 529 8.46 -25.72 -15.82
N ALA A 530 7.88 -24.60 -15.36
CA ALA A 530 7.47 -23.49 -16.23
C ALA A 530 8.66 -22.83 -16.97
N ALA A 531 9.86 -22.81 -16.37
CA ALA A 531 11.07 -22.29 -16.99
C ALA A 531 11.70 -23.27 -17.99
N SER A 532 11.62 -24.58 -17.74
CA SER A 532 12.10 -25.61 -18.67
C SER A 532 11.22 -25.76 -19.92
N SER A 533 9.90 -25.60 -19.80
CA SER A 533 8.97 -25.67 -20.93
C SER A 533 9.12 -24.51 -21.93
N SER A 534 9.77 -23.41 -21.54
CA SER A 534 10.09 -22.29 -22.42
C SER A 534 11.41 -22.43 -23.20
N ALA A 535 12.23 -23.45 -22.91
CA ALA A 535 13.58 -23.59 -23.47
C ALA A 535 13.71 -24.62 -24.62
N SER A 536 12.66 -25.40 -24.93
CA SER A 536 12.69 -26.42 -26.00
C SER A 536 11.75 -26.07 -27.15
N GLY A 537 12.18 -25.17 -28.04
CA GLY A 537 11.63 -25.00 -29.39
C GLY A 537 12.62 -25.52 -30.45
N PRO A 538 12.19 -26.02 -31.63
CA PRO A 538 13.06 -26.77 -32.52
C PRO A 538 14.06 -25.83 -33.24
N SER A 539 15.35 -26.15 -33.14
CA SER A 539 16.43 -25.51 -33.88
C SER A 539 16.40 -25.92 -35.36
N LYS A 540 16.13 -24.98 -36.27
CA LYS A 540 16.42 -25.12 -37.72
C LYS A 540 17.90 -24.82 -37.99
N PRO A 541 18.59 -25.55 -38.90
CA PRO A 541 19.99 -25.29 -39.21
C PRO A 541 20.13 -24.08 -40.16
N GLY A 542 20.85 -23.05 -39.71
CA GLY A 542 21.15 -21.85 -40.49
C GLY A 542 22.34 -22.05 -41.42
N LYS A 543 22.14 -21.76 -42.72
CA LYS A 543 23.18 -21.69 -43.75
C LYS A 543 24.21 -20.61 -43.41
N GLY A 544 25.49 -20.98 -43.43
CA GLY A 544 26.61 -20.06 -43.30
C GLY A 544 26.78 -19.15 -44.53
N GLY A 545 27.05 -17.88 -44.27
CA GLY A 545 27.44 -16.89 -45.27
C GLY A 545 28.55 -16.00 -44.72
N LYS A 546 29.79 -16.28 -45.14
CA LYS A 546 30.97 -15.43 -44.93
C LYS A 546 30.72 -14.02 -45.50
N LYS A 547 31.17 -12.98 -44.79
CA LYS A 547 31.60 -11.74 -45.44
C LYS A 547 33.01 -11.38 -44.98
N LYS A 548 33.89 -11.25 -45.98
CA LYS A 548 35.20 -10.60 -45.90
C LYS A 548 34.99 -9.09 -45.92
N ARG A 549 35.84 -8.43 -45.13
CA ARG A 549 36.14 -6.99 -45.03
C ARG A 549 35.03 -6.09 -44.50
#